data_AF-A0A1J4XFH5-F1
#
_entry.id   AF-A0A1J4XFH5-F1
#
_cell.length_a   1.000
_cell.length_b   1.000
_cell.length_c   1.000
_cell.angle_alpha   90.00
_cell.angle_beta   90.00
_cell.angle_gamma   90.00
#
_symmetry.space_group_name_H-M   'P 1'
#
loop_
_entity.id
_entity.type
_entity.pdbx_description
1 polymer ?
#
loop_
_entity_poly.entity_id
_entity_poly.type
_entity_poly.pdbx_seq_one_letter_code
_entity_poly.pdbx_strand_id
1 'polypeptide(L)'
;MKNLPLSILNKLRNIAKNRGEDSETLLYRYVVERFLYRLSISEYKDKFFLKGAFLFTIWDNEPHRPTRDIDFSGNIPNQIETLKEILKNICAIPYPEDGLAFDLDSTEGEIIREGQSYGGVRLKQIVSLNSFLTPVINALKKA
;
A
#
# COMPACT_ATOMS: atom_id res chain seq x y z
N MET A 1 15.90 -9.74 -23.45
CA MET A 1 14.79 -9.78 -22.48
C MET A 1 14.47 -8.36 -22.03
N LYS A 2 13.21 -7.91 -22.12
CA LYS A 2 12.82 -6.59 -21.57
C LYS A 2 12.74 -6.70 -20.04
N ASN A 3 13.49 -5.87 -19.32
CA ASN A 3 13.34 -5.72 -17.88
C ASN A 3 11.99 -5.02 -17.60
N LEU A 4 10.96 -5.80 -17.26
CA LEU A 4 9.59 -5.32 -17.05
C LEU A 4 9.50 -4.29 -15.91
N PRO A 5 10.05 -4.52 -14.70
CA PRO A 5 10.09 -3.52 -13.64
C PRO A 5 10.69 -2.18 -14.09
N LEU A 6 11.83 -2.19 -14.79
CA LEU A 6 12.45 -0.98 -15.33
C LEU A 6 11.55 -0.29 -16.38
N SER A 7 10.90 -1.06 -17.23
CA SER A 7 9.96 -0.51 -18.22
C SER A 7 8.76 0.16 -17.57
N ILE A 8 8.20 -0.42 -16.50
CA ILE A 8 7.07 0.16 -15.76
C ILE A 8 7.53 1.43 -15.03
N LEU A 9 8.67 1.39 -14.34
CA LEU A 9 9.26 2.56 -13.68
C LEU A 9 9.45 3.74 -14.64
N ASN A 10 10.01 3.49 -15.82
CA ASN A 10 10.22 4.54 -16.83
C ASN A 10 8.90 5.07 -17.39
N LYS A 11 7.90 4.20 -17.61
CA LYS A 11 6.56 4.64 -18.05
C LYS A 11 5.90 5.54 -17.01
N LEU A 12 5.93 5.17 -15.73
CA LEU A 12 5.35 5.97 -14.66
C LEU A 12 6.05 7.32 -14.53
N ARG A 13 7.39 7.37 -14.58
CA ARG A 13 8.15 8.63 -14.59
C ARG A 13 7.77 9.55 -15.76
N ASN A 14 7.60 8.98 -16.96
CA ASN A 14 7.17 9.74 -18.12
C ASN A 14 5.73 10.26 -17.98
N ILE A 15 4.83 9.45 -17.42
CA ILE A 15 3.46 9.87 -17.13
C ILE A 15 3.45 11.04 -16.14
N ALA A 16 4.17 10.93 -15.03
CA ALA A 16 4.26 12.00 -14.03
C ALA A 16 4.77 13.30 -14.65
N LYS A 17 5.87 13.22 -15.43
CA LYS A 17 6.44 14.38 -16.14
C LYS A 17 5.43 15.03 -17.09
N ASN A 18 4.70 14.22 -17.88
CA ASN A 18 3.74 14.75 -18.86
C ASN A 18 2.51 15.38 -18.20
N ARG A 19 2.16 14.94 -16.98
CA ARG A 19 1.04 15.49 -16.20
C ARG A 19 1.44 16.64 -15.27
N GLY A 20 2.73 16.93 -15.14
CA GLY A 20 3.22 17.89 -14.14
C GLY A 20 3.05 17.41 -12.70
N GLU A 21 2.89 16.10 -12.49
CA GLU A 21 2.74 15.48 -11.17
C GLU A 21 4.12 15.10 -10.59
N ASP A 22 4.23 15.05 -9.27
CA ASP A 22 5.41 14.53 -8.59
C ASP A 22 5.59 13.02 -8.89
N SER A 23 6.78 12.65 -9.36
CA SER A 23 7.05 11.27 -9.78
C SER A 23 7.03 10.28 -8.63
N GLU A 24 7.47 10.67 -7.43
CA GLU A 24 7.42 9.77 -6.28
C GLU A 24 5.97 9.50 -5.87
N THR A 25 5.13 10.52 -5.91
CA THR A 25 3.70 10.43 -5.61
C THR A 25 2.99 9.46 -6.55
N LEU A 26 3.23 9.56 -7.87
CA LEU A 26 2.64 8.62 -8.84
C LEU A 26 3.17 7.19 -8.66
N LEU A 27 4.47 7.03 -8.39
CA LEU A 27 5.07 5.71 -8.13
C LEU A 27 4.51 5.08 -6.85
N TYR A 28 4.34 5.87 -5.80
CA TYR A 28 3.73 5.43 -4.56
C TYR A 28 2.27 5.03 -4.77
N ARG A 29 1.49 5.85 -5.49
CA ARG A 29 0.10 5.53 -5.81
C ARG A 29 -0.01 4.21 -6.57
N TYR A 30 0.87 3.99 -7.56
CA TYR A 30 0.93 2.73 -8.29
C TYR A 30 1.17 1.54 -7.35
N VAL A 31 2.16 1.64 -6.45
CA VAL A 31 2.46 0.59 -5.46
C VAL A 31 1.23 0.28 -4.61
N VAL A 32 0.55 1.30 -4.10
CA VAL A 32 -0.64 1.14 -3.27
C VAL A 32 -1.80 0.52 -4.06
N GLU A 33 -2.07 0.98 -5.28
CA GLU A 33 -3.11 0.41 -6.14
C GLU A 33 -2.86 -1.09 -6.39
N ARG A 34 -1.60 -1.50 -6.58
CA ARG A 34 -1.24 -2.92 -6.76
C ARG A 34 -1.31 -3.74 -5.48
N PHE A 35 -1.08 -3.12 -4.32
CA PHE A 35 -1.37 -3.75 -3.03
C PHE A 35 -2.88 -3.94 -2.83
N LEU A 36 -3.69 -2.92 -3.11
CA LEU A 36 -5.16 -2.98 -3.04
C LEU A 36 -5.73 -4.04 -3.99
N TYR A 37 -5.13 -4.20 -5.18
CA TYR A 37 -5.47 -5.29 -6.08
C TYR A 37 -5.22 -6.67 -5.46
N ARG A 38 -4.06 -6.89 -4.82
CA ARG A 38 -3.80 -8.16 -4.12
C ARG A 38 -4.77 -8.38 -2.96
N LEU A 39 -5.09 -7.33 -2.20
CA LEU A 39 -6.10 -7.40 -1.15
C LEU A 39 -7.47 -7.81 -1.71
N SER A 40 -7.90 -7.25 -2.84
CA SER A 40 -9.23 -7.53 -3.42
C SER A 40 -9.40 -8.96 -3.94
N ILE A 41 -8.31 -9.62 -4.32
CA ILE A 41 -8.31 -11.03 -4.75
C ILE A 41 -7.91 -12.00 -3.64
N SER A 42 -7.58 -11.50 -2.44
CA SER A 42 -7.22 -12.32 -1.27
C SER A 42 -8.47 -12.84 -0.53
N GLU A 43 -8.25 -13.79 0.38
CA GLU A 43 -9.28 -14.23 1.33
C GLU A 43 -9.75 -13.12 2.30
N TYR A 44 -8.97 -12.02 2.42
CA TYR A 44 -9.23 -10.92 3.35
C TYR A 44 -10.03 -9.77 2.73
N LYS A 45 -10.46 -9.86 1.47
CA LYS A 45 -11.13 -8.78 0.73
C LYS A 45 -12.32 -8.16 1.46
N ASP A 46 -13.08 -8.97 2.20
CA ASP A 46 -14.29 -8.54 2.93
C ASP A 46 -14.00 -8.21 4.41
N LYS A 47 -12.72 -8.24 4.81
CA LYS A 47 -12.28 -8.01 6.19
C LYS A 47 -11.74 -6.60 6.41
N PHE A 48 -11.38 -5.90 5.34
CA PHE A 48 -10.82 -4.55 5.36
C PHE A 48 -11.69 -3.58 4.57
N PHE A 49 -11.87 -2.38 5.11
CA PHE A 49 -12.54 -1.25 4.52
C PHE A 49 -11.51 -0.12 4.38
N LEU A 50 -11.21 0.28 3.15
CA LEU A 50 -10.34 1.43 2.87
C LEU A 50 -11.02 2.71 3.38
N LYS A 51 -10.25 3.56 4.05
CA LYS A 51 -10.69 4.87 4.54
C LYS A 51 -9.58 5.91 4.44
N GLY A 52 -9.83 7.09 4.98
CA GLY A 52 -8.83 8.14 5.11
C GLY A 52 -8.51 8.83 3.78
N ALA A 53 -7.39 9.54 3.76
CA ALA A 53 -7.05 10.44 2.67
C ALA A 53 -6.83 9.72 1.33
N PHE A 54 -6.34 8.47 1.35
CA PHE A 54 -6.07 7.72 0.11
C PHE A 54 -7.34 7.45 -0.68
N LEU A 55 -8.49 7.30 -0.02
CA LEU A 55 -9.79 7.08 -0.66
C LEU A 55 -10.17 8.24 -1.60
N PHE A 56 -9.81 9.48 -1.26
CA PHE A 56 -10.04 10.63 -2.14
C PHE A 56 -9.21 10.59 -3.42
N THR A 57 -8.04 9.93 -3.40
CA THR A 57 -7.21 9.76 -4.61
C THR A 57 -7.81 8.76 -5.61
N ILE A 58 -8.78 7.95 -5.18
CA ILE A 58 -9.54 7.01 -6.02
C ILE A 58 -10.85 7.64 -6.51
N TRP A 59 -11.50 8.45 -5.67
CA TRP A 59 -12.79 9.06 -6.00
C TRP A 59 -12.71 10.36 -6.80
N ASP A 60 -11.62 11.10 -6.67
CA ASP A 60 -11.44 12.36 -7.40
C ASP A 60 -10.20 12.31 -8.28
N ASN A 61 -10.25 13.04 -9.40
CA ASN A 61 -9.12 13.20 -10.31
C ASN A 61 -8.07 14.18 -9.77
N GLU A 62 -8.39 14.94 -8.72
CA GLU A 62 -7.44 15.85 -8.06
C GLU A 62 -7.15 15.41 -6.60
N PRO A 63 -5.93 14.94 -6.31
CA PRO A 63 -5.55 14.64 -4.93
C PRO A 63 -5.45 15.95 -4.13
N HIS A 64 -6.42 16.20 -3.23
CA HIS A 64 -6.47 17.37 -2.35
C HIS A 64 -5.20 17.61 -1.50
N ARG A 65 -4.41 16.54 -1.24
CA ARG A 65 -3.10 16.59 -0.59
C ARG A 65 -2.34 15.28 -0.87
N PRO A 66 -1.01 15.29 -1.05
CA PRO A 66 -0.22 14.06 -1.07
C PRO A 66 -0.41 13.28 0.24
N THR A 67 -0.91 12.04 0.12
CA THR A 67 -0.99 11.09 1.24
C THR A 67 -0.10 9.90 0.96
N ARG A 68 0.72 9.54 1.94
CA ARG A 68 1.57 8.35 1.91
C ARG A 68 1.05 7.25 2.83
N ASP A 69 0.02 7.50 3.62
CA ASP A 69 -0.58 6.47 4.47
C ASP A 69 -1.84 5.92 3.78
N ILE A 70 -2.01 4.60 3.87
CA ILE A 70 -3.29 3.94 3.59
C ILE A 70 -3.94 3.50 4.89
N ASP A 71 -5.15 3.98 5.12
CA ASP A 71 -5.90 3.68 6.33
C ASP A 71 -6.96 2.63 6.05
N PHE A 72 -7.04 1.64 6.94
CA PHE A 72 -8.10 0.65 6.93
C PHE A 72 -8.87 0.65 8.24
N SER A 73 -10.12 0.23 8.16
CA SER A 73 -10.87 -0.34 9.27
C SER A 73 -11.31 -1.75 8.92
N GLY A 74 -11.60 -2.59 9.91
CA GLY A 74 -11.91 -3.98 9.61
C GLY A 74 -12.35 -4.77 10.82
N ASN A 75 -12.98 -5.91 10.55
CA ASN A 75 -13.36 -6.87 11.57
C ASN A 75 -12.27 -7.96 11.68
N ILE A 76 -11.10 -7.57 12.17
CA ILE A 76 -9.91 -8.43 12.37
C ILE A 76 -9.35 -8.15 13.77
N PRO A 77 -8.81 -9.17 14.46
CA PRO A 77 -8.06 -8.94 15.69
C PRO A 77 -6.97 -7.88 15.52
N ASN A 78 -6.97 -6.87 16.39
CA ASN A 78 -6.00 -5.78 16.35
C ASN A 78 -4.68 -6.17 17.05
N GLN A 79 -4.14 -7.34 16.69
CA GLN A 79 -2.90 -7.89 17.22
C GLN A 79 -1.81 -7.75 16.15
N ILE A 80 -0.66 -7.19 16.52
CA ILE A 80 0.43 -6.89 15.58
C ILE A 80 0.83 -8.13 14.78
N GLU A 81 1.05 -9.27 15.42
CA GLU A 81 1.52 -10.47 14.72
C GLU A 81 0.48 -11.03 13.75
N THR A 82 -0.80 -11.09 14.14
CA THR A 82 -1.90 -11.47 13.24
C THR A 82 -1.96 -10.55 12.02
N LEU A 83 -1.82 -9.24 12.22
CA LEU A 83 -1.88 -8.27 11.14
C LEU A 83 -0.65 -8.33 10.22
N LYS A 84 0.54 -8.61 10.77
CA LYS A 84 1.75 -8.86 9.99
C LYS A 84 1.59 -10.10 9.12
N GLU A 85 1.06 -11.20 9.66
CA GLU A 85 0.80 -12.43 8.90
C GLU A 85 -0.18 -12.19 7.75
N ILE A 86 -1.29 -11.49 8.01
CA ILE A 86 -2.27 -11.12 6.98
C ILE A 86 -1.61 -10.27 5.89
N LEU A 87 -0.83 -9.26 6.28
CA LEU A 87 -0.14 -8.40 5.32
C LEU A 87 0.86 -9.18 4.46
N LYS A 88 1.64 -10.09 5.07
CA LYS A 88 2.55 -10.99 4.34
C LYS A 88 1.79 -11.87 3.35
N ASN A 89 0.67 -12.46 3.77
CA ASN A 89 -0.14 -13.32 2.91
C ASN A 89 -0.69 -12.56 1.70
N ILE A 90 -1.16 -11.32 1.89
CA ILE A 90 -1.61 -10.46 0.78
C ILE A 90 -0.44 -10.15 -0.16
N CYS A 91 0.72 -9.77 0.37
CA CYS A 91 1.89 -9.39 -0.43
C CYS A 91 2.53 -10.58 -1.17
N ALA A 92 2.37 -11.80 -0.64
CA ALA A 92 2.84 -13.03 -1.25
C ALA A 92 2.02 -13.48 -2.47
N ILE A 93 0.84 -12.89 -2.71
CA ILE A 93 0.02 -13.22 -3.88
C ILE A 93 0.80 -12.86 -5.16
N PRO A 94 1.09 -13.84 -6.03
CA PRO A 94 1.90 -13.61 -7.22
C PRO A 94 1.15 -12.77 -8.25
N TYR A 95 1.78 -11.70 -8.72
CA TYR A 95 1.26 -10.88 -9.81
C TYR A 95 2.42 -10.26 -10.62
N PRO A 96 3.12 -11.05 -11.45
CA PRO A 96 4.37 -10.62 -12.09
C PRO A 96 4.19 -9.46 -13.09
N GLU A 97 2.98 -9.22 -13.57
CA GLU A 97 2.68 -8.18 -14.57
C GLU A 97 2.86 -6.76 -14.05
N ASP A 98 2.85 -6.55 -12.74
CA ASP A 98 3.02 -5.22 -12.14
C ASP A 98 4.48 -4.85 -11.85
N GLY A 99 5.40 -5.80 -11.97
CA GLY A 99 6.83 -5.60 -11.73
C GLY A 99 7.21 -5.30 -10.28
N LEU A 100 6.30 -5.46 -9.32
CA LEU A 100 6.57 -5.23 -7.90
C LEU A 100 7.18 -6.47 -7.24
N ALA A 101 8.15 -6.23 -6.36
CA ALA A 101 8.69 -7.25 -5.46
C ALA A 101 8.53 -6.80 -4.01
N PHE A 102 7.77 -7.58 -3.24
CA PHE A 102 7.56 -7.36 -1.81
C PHE A 102 8.59 -8.16 -1.01
N ASP A 103 9.28 -7.51 -0.09
CA ASP A 103 10.22 -8.14 0.83
C ASP A 103 9.48 -8.66 2.07
N LEU A 104 8.99 -9.91 2.03
CA LEU A 104 8.14 -10.48 3.09
C LEU A 104 8.83 -10.58 4.46
N ASP A 105 10.16 -10.43 4.53
CA ASP A 105 10.90 -10.43 5.79
C ASP A 105 10.96 -9.03 6.41
N SER A 106 10.68 -7.97 5.64
CA SER A 106 10.64 -6.58 6.09
C SER A 106 9.35 -6.14 6.78
N THR A 107 8.38 -7.04 7.00
CA THR A 107 7.09 -6.66 7.58
C THR A 107 7.23 -6.29 9.05
N GLU A 108 6.99 -5.01 9.37
CA GLU A 108 7.04 -4.47 10.72
C GLU A 108 5.65 -4.01 11.17
N GLY A 109 5.42 -3.99 12.49
CA GLY A 109 4.18 -3.51 13.08
C GLY A 109 4.41 -2.80 14.41
N GLU A 110 3.72 -1.68 14.63
CA GLU A 110 3.80 -0.87 15.85
C GLU A 110 2.41 -0.43 16.31
N ILE A 111 2.22 -0.30 17.63
CA ILE A 111 0.98 0.22 18.21
C ILE A 111 0.94 1.73 18.03
N ILE A 112 -0.14 2.24 17.46
CA ILE A 112 -0.44 3.67 17.42
C ILE A 112 -1.27 4.01 18.67
N ARG A 113 -0.71 4.79 19.59
CA ARG A 113 -1.43 5.31 20.76
C ARG A 113 -2.05 6.65 20.40
N GLU A 114 -3.32 6.65 19.99
CA GLU A 114 -4.15 7.85 20.02
C GLU A 114 -4.80 7.96 21.41
N GLY A 115 -4.94 9.17 21.95
CA GLY A 115 -5.23 9.46 23.36
C GLY A 115 -6.56 8.96 23.94
N GLN A 116 -7.24 7.99 23.32
CA GLN A 116 -8.43 7.32 23.86
C GLN A 116 -8.35 5.79 23.67
N SER A 117 -9.06 5.08 24.53
CA SER A 117 -8.90 3.68 24.99
C SER A 117 -8.79 2.53 23.97
N TYR A 118 -8.70 2.78 22.66
CA TYR A 118 -8.50 1.75 21.64
C TYR A 118 -7.46 2.22 20.60
N GLY A 119 -6.22 1.72 20.73
CA GLY A 119 -5.12 2.02 19.80
C GLY A 119 -5.27 1.36 18.43
N GLY A 120 -4.59 1.89 17.42
CA GLY A 120 -4.46 1.28 16.08
C GLY A 120 -3.15 0.51 15.94
N VAL A 121 -2.96 -0.16 14.81
CA VAL A 121 -1.67 -0.77 14.44
C VAL A 121 -1.20 -0.16 13.12
N ARG A 122 0.02 0.36 13.10
CA ARG A 122 0.71 0.73 11.87
C ARG A 122 1.56 -0.45 11.43
N LEU A 123 1.40 -0.88 10.19
CA LEU A 123 2.23 -1.88 9.54
C LEU A 123 3.07 -1.22 8.45
N LYS A 124 4.28 -1.72 8.27
CA LYS A 124 5.17 -1.34 7.18
C LYS A 124 5.59 -2.58 6.43
N GLN A 125 5.59 -2.49 5.10
CA GLN A 125 6.04 -3.54 4.21
C GLN A 125 6.90 -2.94 3.11
N ILE A 126 8.16 -3.35 3.00
CA ILE A 126 9.04 -2.84 1.94
C ILE A 126 8.66 -3.48 0.60
N VAL A 127 8.59 -2.65 -0.43
CA VAL A 127 8.32 -3.05 -1.80
C VAL A 127 9.23 -2.29 -2.75
N SER A 128 9.64 -2.98 -3.81
CA SER A 128 10.48 -2.41 -4.85
C SER A 128 9.85 -2.52 -6.24
N LEU A 129 10.14 -1.51 -7.07
CA LEU A 129 9.90 -1.49 -8.50
C LEU A 129 11.22 -1.08 -9.17
N ASN A 130 12.00 -2.06 -9.62
CA ASN A 130 13.37 -1.84 -10.08
C ASN A 130 14.19 -1.07 -9.02
N SER A 131 14.66 0.14 -9.31
CA SER A 131 15.44 0.97 -8.38
C SER A 131 14.60 1.84 -7.43
N PHE A 132 13.28 1.83 -7.56
CA PHE A 132 12.39 2.51 -6.62
C PHE A 132 12.08 1.59 -5.45
N LEU A 133 12.36 2.04 -4.22
CA LEU A 133 12.14 1.31 -2.98
C LEU A 133 11.26 2.18 -2.06
N THR A 134 10.17 1.62 -1.53
CA THR A 134 9.25 2.37 -0.68
C THR A 134 8.57 1.44 0.33
N PRO A 135 8.22 1.89 1.53
CA PRO A 135 7.32 1.15 2.41
C PRO A 135 5.86 1.38 1.99
N VAL A 136 5.06 0.31 1.90
CA VAL A 136 3.60 0.42 2.02
C VAL A 136 3.26 0.58 3.50
N ILE A 137 2.73 1.75 3.86
CA ILE A 137 2.37 2.07 5.25
C ILE A 137 0.87 1.90 5.41
N ASN A 138 0.48 0.85 6.13
CA ASN A 138 -0.91 0.57 6.46
C ASN A 138 -1.19 1.01 7.90
N ALA A 139 -2.25 1.77 8.14
CA ALA A 139 -2.77 1.97 9.49
C ALA A 139 -4.13 1.28 9.61
N LEU A 140 -4.20 0.22 10.43
CA LEU A 140 -5.48 -0.38 10.79
C LEU A 140 -5.98 0.27 12.08
N LYS A 141 -7.16 0.88 12.01
CA LYS A 141 -7.87 1.40 13.17
C LYS A 141 -9.19 0.66 13.31
N LYS A 142 -9.59 0.33 14.53
CA LYS A 142 -10.92 -0.25 14.80
C LYS A 142 -12.01 0.68 14.25
N ALA A 143 -13.07 0.08 13.70
CA ALA A 143 -14.29 0.82 13.36
C ALA A 143 -14.98 1.29 14.64
#